data_AF-A0A8J3N6H9-F1
#
_entry.id   AF-A0A8J3N6H9-F1
#
_cell.length_a   1.000
_cell.length_b   1.000
_cell.length_c   1.000
_cell.angle_alpha   90.00
_cell.angle_beta   90.00
_cell.angle_gamma   90.00
#
_symmetry.space_group_name_H-M   'P 1'
#
loop_
_entity.id
_entity.type
_entity.pdbx_description
1 polymer ?
#
loop_
_entity_poly.entity_id
_entity_poly.type
_entity_poly.pdbx_seq_one_letter_code
_entity_poly.pdbx_strand_id
1 'polypeptide(L)'
;MDWKTFIELVNVLAWPVVVVVGLLSFRKPLTVLIAGLGGRVTKLSAFEISIELATLPNPPSPWSDPNIPQNSEMAGGEVSSTAFMTLFERIGVTTHWDYLIVDIKKGHSWLISRVFIFMVFLQTMRGVKCVVFVESTGEYHRRLIGLTSPDAVRTALNETYPWFEQALLNAMTRSMIYFLTPSLSPGIAGTIIRNFIEDPEMRAVVQPGVPDEWTQLGTQSIWEHSEWLTRKNFDTYLKEALYEWDSSHYEDIPNIQTDKRIRELICRKAPFIALVNSKEEFQRLLDRQQLLEQVVPLAQNEQQTDTTT
;
A
#
# COMPACT_ATOMS: atom_id res chain seq x y z
N MET A 1 62.94 16.28 -14.54
CA MET A 1 61.53 15.93 -14.31
C MET A 1 60.73 17.19 -14.57
N ASP A 2 59.81 17.16 -15.53
CA ASP A 2 59.06 18.36 -15.93
C ASP A 2 58.09 18.76 -14.81
N TRP A 3 57.97 20.06 -14.56
CA TRP A 3 57.14 20.63 -13.51
C TRP A 3 55.66 20.24 -13.69
N LYS A 4 55.21 20.07 -14.93
CA LYS A 4 53.85 19.58 -15.24
C LYS A 4 53.62 18.15 -14.77
N THR A 5 54.58 17.25 -14.98
CA THR A 5 54.47 15.84 -14.57
C THR A 5 54.44 15.71 -13.04
N PHE A 6 55.13 16.60 -12.33
CA PHE A 6 55.06 16.65 -10.87
C PHE A 6 53.67 17.06 -10.38
N ILE A 7 53.05 18.09 -10.99
CA ILE A 7 51.70 18.54 -10.62
C ILE A 7 50.66 17.45 -10.88
N GLU A 8 50.74 16.74 -12.02
CA GLU A 8 49.81 15.65 -12.34
C GLU A 8 49.94 14.49 -11.32
N LEU A 9 51.15 14.13 -10.92
CA LEU A 9 51.38 13.09 -9.92
C LEU A 9 50.79 13.47 -8.55
N VAL A 10 50.99 14.72 -8.13
CA VAL A 10 50.42 15.22 -6.87
C VAL A 10 48.89 15.22 -6.92
N ASN A 11 48.29 15.61 -8.03
CA ASN A 11 46.83 15.67 -8.16
C ASN A 11 46.20 14.26 -8.13
N VAL A 12 46.86 13.27 -8.74
CA VAL A 12 46.42 11.87 -8.71
C VAL A 12 46.57 11.26 -7.31
N LEU A 13 47.63 11.62 -6.57
CA LEU A 13 47.88 11.08 -5.23
C LEU A 13 47.14 11.81 -4.11
N ALA A 14 46.71 13.06 -4.33
CA ALA A 14 46.02 13.85 -3.31
C ALA A 14 44.71 13.20 -2.85
N TRP A 15 43.90 12.67 -3.78
CA TRP A 15 42.60 12.11 -3.44
C TRP A 15 42.68 10.81 -2.62
N PRO A 16 43.48 9.78 -2.98
CA PRO A 16 43.67 8.59 -2.15
C PRO A 16 44.19 8.93 -0.75
N VAL A 17 45.10 9.90 -0.64
CA VAL A 17 45.64 10.33 0.66
C VAL A 17 44.55 10.97 1.52
N VAL A 18 43.72 11.85 0.95
CA VAL A 18 42.58 12.44 1.67
C VAL A 18 41.58 11.37 2.12
N VAL A 19 41.28 10.38 1.28
CA VAL A 19 40.39 9.26 1.65
C VAL A 19 40.97 8.43 2.79
N VAL A 20 42.26 8.08 2.73
CA VAL A 20 42.93 7.31 3.78
C VAL A 20 42.99 8.10 5.10
N VAL A 21 43.35 9.38 5.05
CA VAL A 21 43.39 10.26 6.24
C VAL A 21 41.99 10.45 6.83
N GLY A 22 40.97 10.58 5.99
CA GLY A 22 39.57 10.62 6.40
C GLY A 22 39.15 9.33 7.10
N LEU A 23 39.37 8.17 6.48
CA LEU A 23 39.06 6.87 7.07
C LEU A 23 39.77 6.65 8.41
N LEU A 24 41.03 7.06 8.53
CA LEU A 24 41.79 6.93 9.77
C LEU A 24 41.30 7.89 10.86
N SER A 25 41.01 9.14 10.52
CA SER A 25 40.53 10.16 11.48
C SER A 25 39.12 9.83 11.99
N PHE A 26 38.25 9.31 11.11
CA PHE A 26 36.89 8.94 11.46
C PHE A 26 36.75 7.52 12.00
N ARG A 27 37.83 6.73 12.09
CA ARG A 27 37.75 5.33 12.55
C ARG A 27 37.18 5.20 13.96
N LYS A 28 37.58 6.10 14.89
CA LYS A 28 37.07 6.14 16.27
C LYS A 28 35.58 6.56 16.35
N PRO A 29 35.15 7.69 15.77
CA PRO A 29 33.73 8.06 15.80
C PRO A 29 32.84 7.06 15.03
N LEU A 30 33.34 6.43 13.95
CA LEU A 30 32.63 5.32 13.28
C LEU A 30 32.46 4.12 14.21
N THR A 31 33.50 3.72 14.95
CA THR A 31 33.34 2.63 15.94
C THR A 31 32.39 2.99 17.07
N VAL A 32 32.31 4.26 17.50
CA VAL A 32 31.36 4.71 18.53
C VAL A 32 29.93 4.76 17.98
N LEU A 33 29.74 5.20 16.73
CA LEU A 33 28.45 5.13 16.05
C LEU A 33 28.00 3.68 15.85
N ILE A 34 28.89 2.80 15.40
CA ILE A 34 28.61 1.37 15.21
C ILE A 34 28.37 0.68 16.55
N ALA A 35 29.10 1.02 17.62
CA ALA A 35 28.89 0.46 18.95
C ALA A 35 27.61 1.02 19.61
N GLY A 36 27.30 2.30 19.40
CA GLY A 36 26.05 2.93 19.86
C GLY A 36 24.82 2.39 19.13
N LEU A 37 24.96 2.08 17.84
CA LEU A 37 23.96 1.34 17.06
C LEU A 37 23.91 -0.13 17.49
N GLY A 38 25.05 -0.78 17.75
CA GLY A 38 25.12 -2.20 18.14
C GLY A 38 24.50 -2.52 19.50
N GLY A 39 24.50 -1.57 20.45
CA GLY A 39 23.92 -1.77 21.78
C GLY A 39 22.40 -1.59 21.86
N ARG A 40 21.75 -0.96 20.87
CA ARG A 40 20.29 -0.71 20.87
C ARG A 40 19.60 -0.92 19.52
N VAL A 41 20.31 -1.35 18.49
CA VAL A 41 19.77 -1.68 17.16
C VAL A 41 20.12 -3.13 16.82
N THR A 42 19.60 -4.06 17.61
CA THR A 42 19.28 -5.43 17.14
C THR A 42 17.95 -5.46 16.36
N LYS A 43 17.50 -4.30 15.87
CA LYS A 43 16.20 -4.11 15.21
C LYS A 43 16.29 -3.34 13.88
N LEU A 44 17.32 -3.60 13.08
CA LEU A 44 17.27 -3.35 11.64
C LEU A 44 18.02 -4.52 10.96
N SER A 45 17.34 -5.24 10.08
CA SER A 45 17.84 -6.38 9.30
C SER A 45 18.02 -7.73 10.02
N ALA A 46 16.89 -8.31 10.46
CA ALA A 46 16.66 -9.77 10.32
C ALA A 46 15.56 -10.06 9.27
N PHE A 47 15.32 -9.09 8.38
CA PHE A 47 14.58 -9.26 7.12
C PHE A 47 15.51 -8.79 6.01
N GLU A 48 16.54 -9.58 5.73
CA GLU A 48 17.23 -9.55 4.45
C GLU A 48 16.35 -10.24 3.40
N ILE A 49 15.17 -9.66 3.17
CA ILE A 49 14.49 -9.73 1.88
C ILE A 49 14.51 -8.28 1.38
N SER A 50 15.73 -7.83 1.08
CA SER A 50 15.97 -6.77 0.13
C SER A 50 15.57 -7.34 -1.24
N ILE A 51 14.29 -7.24 -1.56
CA ILE A 51 13.95 -7.09 -2.96
C ILE A 51 14.04 -5.59 -3.16
N GLU A 52 15.22 -5.12 -3.56
CA GLU A 52 15.29 -4.02 -4.52
C GLU A 52 14.43 -4.48 -5.71
N LEU A 53 13.13 -4.15 -5.63
CA LEU A 53 12.28 -4.14 -6.79
C LEU A 53 12.92 -3.02 -7.59
N ALA A 54 13.79 -3.40 -8.52
CA ALA A 54 14.01 -2.61 -9.72
C ALA A 54 12.62 -2.09 -10.05
N THR A 55 12.44 -0.78 -10.01
CA THR A 55 11.26 -0.14 -10.55
C THR A 55 11.28 -0.57 -12.01
N LEU A 56 10.67 -1.73 -12.29
CA LEU A 56 10.50 -2.22 -13.63
C LEU A 56 9.83 -1.03 -14.31
N PRO A 57 10.42 -0.51 -15.40
CA PRO A 57 9.76 0.57 -16.12
C PRO A 57 8.33 0.09 -16.32
N ASN A 58 7.36 0.84 -15.76
CA ASN A 58 5.95 0.51 -15.94
C ASN A 58 5.82 0.23 -17.43
N PRO A 59 5.48 -1.02 -17.84
CA PRO A 59 5.38 -1.33 -19.26
C PRO A 59 4.52 -0.22 -19.86
N PRO A 60 4.97 0.48 -20.92
CA PRO A 60 4.24 1.60 -21.46
C PRO A 60 2.83 1.11 -21.70
N SER A 61 1.86 1.62 -20.93
CA SER A 61 0.53 1.04 -20.87
C SER A 61 0.03 0.97 -22.31
N PRO A 62 -0.05 -0.22 -22.94
CA PRO A 62 -0.52 -0.31 -24.32
C PRO A 62 -2.05 -0.02 -24.39
N TRP A 63 -2.63 0.31 -23.23
CA TRP A 63 -4.06 0.27 -22.88
C TRP A 63 -4.53 1.62 -22.33
N SER A 64 -3.71 2.67 -22.46
CA SER A 64 -4.17 4.05 -22.46
C SER A 64 -5.03 4.28 -23.69
N ASP A 65 -6.22 3.68 -23.70
CA ASP A 65 -7.26 3.99 -24.67
C ASP A 65 -7.56 5.48 -24.53
N PRO A 66 -7.23 6.32 -25.52
CA PRO A 66 -7.46 7.76 -25.44
C PRO A 66 -8.95 8.10 -25.27
N ASN A 67 -9.83 7.12 -25.45
CA ASN A 67 -11.27 7.29 -25.39
C ASN A 67 -11.87 7.06 -23.98
N ILE A 68 -11.11 6.54 -23.00
CA ILE A 68 -11.52 6.66 -21.60
C ILE A 68 -11.07 8.02 -21.10
N PRO A 69 -11.98 8.84 -20.55
CA PRO A 69 -11.55 10.11 -20.00
C PRO A 69 -10.69 9.85 -18.75
N GLN A 70 -9.41 10.25 -18.85
CA GLN A 70 -8.39 10.04 -17.81
C GLN A 70 -8.79 10.59 -16.44
N ASN A 71 -9.67 11.59 -16.42
CA ASN A 71 -10.18 12.21 -15.19
C ASN A 71 -11.06 11.27 -14.35
N SER A 72 -11.52 10.13 -14.90
CA SER A 72 -12.24 9.08 -14.15
C SER A 72 -11.31 8.02 -13.55
N GLU A 73 -10.02 8.03 -13.94
CA GLU A 73 -9.03 7.13 -13.38
C GLU A 73 -8.61 7.61 -12.00
N MET A 74 -8.68 6.69 -11.04
CA MET A 74 -8.30 6.97 -9.67
C MET A 74 -6.78 6.87 -9.48
N ALA A 75 -6.21 7.71 -8.61
CA ALA A 75 -4.80 7.63 -8.27
C ALA A 75 -4.57 6.48 -7.27
N GLY A 76 -3.82 5.47 -7.68
CA GLY A 76 -3.52 4.29 -6.86
C GLY A 76 -2.31 4.45 -5.97
N GLY A 77 -2.42 3.94 -4.74
CA GLY A 77 -1.29 3.62 -3.89
C GLY A 77 -1.05 2.10 -3.85
N GLU A 78 0.19 1.67 -4.03
CA GLU A 78 0.59 0.28 -3.78
C GLU A 78 1.47 0.20 -2.54
N VAL A 79 1.12 -0.73 -1.66
CA VAL A 79 1.97 -1.12 -0.54
C VAL A 79 2.34 -2.58 -0.73
N SER A 80 3.62 -2.85 -1.00
CA SER A 80 4.12 -4.20 -1.25
C SER A 80 4.63 -4.92 0.01
N SER A 81 4.73 -4.18 1.12
CA SER A 81 5.32 -4.62 2.39
C SER A 81 4.52 -4.14 3.59
N THR A 82 4.32 -5.05 4.53
CA THR A 82 3.78 -4.78 5.87
C THR A 82 4.79 -4.14 6.81
N ALA A 83 6.01 -3.84 6.36
CA ALA A 83 7.00 -3.20 7.20
C ALA A 83 6.45 -1.88 7.75
N PHE A 84 6.52 -1.73 9.06
CA PHE A 84 6.09 -0.52 9.74
C PHE A 84 6.73 0.74 9.14
N MET A 85 8.00 0.67 8.75
CA MET A 85 8.70 1.79 8.11
C MET A 85 8.11 2.18 6.75
N THR A 86 7.70 1.21 5.92
CA THR A 86 7.09 1.52 4.62
C THR A 86 5.73 2.18 4.81
N LEU A 87 4.95 1.81 5.83
CA LEU A 87 3.74 2.54 6.18
C LEU A 87 4.03 4.02 6.51
N PHE A 88 5.05 4.29 7.32
CA PHE A 88 5.37 5.65 7.75
C PHE A 88 5.79 6.53 6.58
N GLU A 89 6.66 6.00 5.73
CA GLU A 89 7.09 6.69 4.53
C GLU A 89 5.88 7.07 3.67
N ARG A 90 4.92 6.16 3.50
CA ARG A 90 3.71 6.41 2.71
C ARG A 90 2.74 7.39 3.36
N ILE A 91 2.56 7.35 4.68
CA ILE A 91 1.79 8.36 5.42
C ILE A 91 2.50 9.73 5.40
N GLY A 92 3.82 9.78 5.18
CA GLY A 92 4.55 11.03 5.01
C GLY A 92 4.45 11.64 3.61
N VAL A 93 4.27 10.81 2.57
CA VAL A 93 4.20 11.26 1.18
C VAL A 93 2.90 11.99 0.90
N THR A 94 2.98 13.20 0.34
CA THR A 94 1.84 14.09 0.09
C THR A 94 0.99 13.73 -1.14
N THR A 95 1.36 12.66 -1.86
CA THR A 95 0.59 12.18 -3.02
C THR A 95 -0.81 11.73 -2.59
N HIS A 96 -1.83 12.21 -3.30
CA HIS A 96 -3.21 11.81 -3.08
C HIS A 96 -3.43 10.37 -3.54
N TRP A 97 -4.05 9.55 -2.69
CA TRP A 97 -4.40 8.17 -2.99
C TRP A 97 -5.91 8.01 -2.91
N ASP A 98 -6.53 7.71 -4.03
CA ASP A 98 -7.95 7.44 -4.13
C ASP A 98 -8.26 5.98 -3.75
N TYR A 99 -7.32 5.05 -4.00
CA TYR A 99 -7.43 3.65 -3.62
C TYR A 99 -6.12 3.03 -3.15
N LEU A 100 -6.24 1.92 -2.41
CA LEU A 100 -5.11 1.09 -1.95
C LEU A 100 -5.16 -0.30 -2.58
N ILE A 101 -4.03 -0.77 -3.12
CA ILE A 101 -3.87 -2.17 -3.53
C ILE A 101 -3.27 -2.99 -2.38
N VAL A 102 -3.97 -4.07 -2.00
CA VAL A 102 -3.52 -5.06 -1.01
C VAL A 102 -3.27 -6.38 -1.74
N ASP A 103 -2.00 -6.67 -2.05
CA ASP A 103 -1.59 -7.93 -2.64
C ASP A 103 -1.32 -8.99 -1.57
N ILE A 104 -2.18 -10.01 -1.47
CA ILE A 104 -2.04 -11.09 -0.48
C ILE A 104 -0.87 -12.03 -0.81
N LYS A 105 -0.39 -12.04 -2.05
CA LYS A 105 0.61 -12.96 -2.60
C LYS A 105 0.26 -14.41 -2.24
N LYS A 106 1.22 -15.18 -1.71
CA LYS A 106 1.03 -16.56 -1.18
C LYS A 106 0.42 -16.60 0.23
N GLY A 107 -0.25 -15.53 0.67
CA GLY A 107 -0.96 -15.45 1.94
C GLY A 107 -0.16 -15.06 3.17
N HIS A 108 1.14 -14.74 3.03
CA HIS A 108 2.03 -14.39 4.17
C HIS A 108 2.66 -13.00 4.02
N SER A 109 2.02 -12.13 3.22
CA SER A 109 2.53 -10.77 2.99
C SER A 109 1.91 -9.75 3.94
N TRP A 110 0.68 -10.02 4.39
CA TRP A 110 -0.12 -9.13 5.20
C TRP A 110 -0.57 -9.77 6.50
N LEU A 111 -0.38 -9.08 7.63
CA LEU A 111 -1.06 -9.41 8.88
C LEU A 111 -2.39 -8.66 8.92
N ILE A 112 -3.44 -9.31 9.40
CA ILE A 112 -4.79 -8.75 9.40
C ILE A 112 -4.87 -7.48 10.27
N SER A 113 -4.21 -7.47 11.43
CA SER A 113 -4.02 -6.30 12.31
C SER A 113 -3.43 -5.10 11.57
N ARG A 114 -2.49 -5.35 10.65
CA ARG A 114 -1.87 -4.31 9.84
C ARG A 114 -2.80 -3.84 8.74
N VAL A 115 -3.54 -4.74 8.09
CA VAL A 115 -4.58 -4.31 7.15
C VAL A 115 -5.60 -3.40 7.85
N PHE A 116 -6.08 -3.80 9.03
CA PHE A 116 -6.99 -2.99 9.85
C PHE A 116 -6.45 -1.58 10.12
N ILE A 117 -5.24 -1.47 10.70
CA ILE A 117 -4.69 -0.15 11.06
C ILE A 117 -4.42 0.71 9.81
N PHE A 118 -4.05 0.10 8.69
CA PHE A 118 -3.90 0.79 7.41
C PHE A 118 -5.22 1.37 6.93
N MET A 119 -6.32 0.62 7.00
CA MET A 119 -7.63 1.10 6.60
C MET A 119 -8.00 2.37 7.36
N VAL A 120 -7.87 2.32 8.69
CA VAL A 120 -8.21 3.45 9.57
C VAL A 120 -7.42 4.71 9.21
N PHE A 121 -6.09 4.58 9.07
CA PHE A 121 -5.22 5.75 8.87
C PHE A 121 -5.25 6.26 7.43
N LEU A 122 -5.24 5.39 6.42
CA LEU A 122 -5.25 5.81 5.02
C LEU A 122 -6.61 6.41 4.63
N GLN A 123 -7.71 5.85 5.13
CA GLN A 123 -9.02 6.46 4.93
C GLN A 123 -9.08 7.86 5.54
N THR A 124 -8.64 8.01 6.79
CA THR A 124 -8.76 9.29 7.50
C THR A 124 -7.79 10.35 6.96
N MET A 125 -6.52 9.98 6.74
CA MET A 125 -5.44 10.93 6.42
C MET A 125 -5.19 11.10 4.92
N ARG A 126 -5.60 10.13 4.09
CA ARG A 126 -5.39 10.17 2.64
C ARG A 126 -6.68 10.20 1.84
N GLY A 127 -7.82 9.99 2.49
CA GLY A 127 -9.12 9.97 1.82
C GLY A 127 -9.27 8.76 0.91
N VAL A 128 -8.55 7.66 1.19
CA VAL A 128 -8.70 6.41 0.43
C VAL A 128 -10.16 5.99 0.48
N LYS A 129 -10.76 5.80 -0.71
CA LYS A 129 -12.18 5.48 -0.87
C LYS A 129 -12.40 4.00 -1.15
N CYS A 130 -11.42 3.34 -1.78
CA CYS A 130 -11.52 1.95 -2.20
C CYS A 130 -10.26 1.15 -1.85
N VAL A 131 -10.47 -0.14 -1.56
CA VAL A 131 -9.43 -1.13 -1.34
C VAL A 131 -9.57 -2.19 -2.42
N VAL A 132 -8.48 -2.43 -3.14
CA VAL A 132 -8.38 -3.43 -4.20
C VAL A 132 -7.57 -4.59 -3.65
N PHE A 133 -8.22 -5.73 -3.43
CA PHE A 133 -7.54 -6.95 -3.05
C PHE A 133 -7.13 -7.72 -4.29
N VAL A 134 -5.85 -8.10 -4.35
CA VAL A 134 -5.28 -8.85 -5.47
C VAL A 134 -4.44 -10.02 -4.97
N GLU A 135 -4.25 -11.03 -5.83
CA GLU A 135 -3.41 -12.18 -5.58
C GLU A 135 -2.29 -12.25 -6.63
N SER A 136 -1.03 -12.16 -6.19
CA SER A 136 0.12 -12.51 -7.02
C SER A 136 0.68 -13.89 -6.66
N THR A 137 0.50 -14.87 -7.55
CA THR A 137 1.08 -16.22 -7.45
C THR A 137 1.81 -16.55 -8.76
N GLY A 138 2.67 -17.57 -8.79
CA GLY A 138 3.66 -17.74 -9.89
C GLY A 138 3.14 -17.60 -11.33
N GLU A 139 1.87 -17.91 -11.59
CA GLU A 139 1.23 -17.79 -12.91
C GLU A 139 0.49 -16.47 -13.15
N TYR A 140 0.12 -15.75 -12.10
CA TYR A 140 -0.75 -14.56 -12.17
C TYR A 140 -0.12 -13.38 -11.45
N HIS A 141 -0.10 -12.22 -12.11
CA HIS A 141 0.30 -10.98 -11.48
C HIS A 141 -0.94 -10.16 -11.11
N ARG A 142 -1.15 -9.89 -9.81
CA ARG A 142 -2.27 -9.08 -9.32
C ARG A 142 -3.64 -9.52 -9.84
N ARG A 143 -3.92 -10.82 -9.81
CA ARG A 143 -5.26 -11.32 -10.11
C ARG A 143 -6.27 -10.68 -9.15
N LEU A 144 -7.31 -10.03 -9.67
CA LEU A 144 -8.30 -9.35 -8.84
C LEU A 144 -9.03 -10.38 -7.97
N ILE A 145 -9.09 -10.10 -6.67
CA ILE A 145 -9.89 -10.88 -5.72
C ILE A 145 -11.21 -10.18 -5.43
N GLY A 146 -11.16 -8.86 -5.24
CA GLY A 146 -12.35 -8.09 -4.89
C GLY A 146 -12.06 -6.64 -4.56
N LEU A 147 -13.14 -5.87 -4.51
CA LEU A 147 -13.15 -4.45 -4.19
C LEU A 147 -14.05 -4.18 -2.98
N THR A 148 -13.69 -3.22 -2.15
CA THR A 148 -14.53 -2.78 -1.03
C THR A 148 -14.13 -1.38 -0.54
N SER A 149 -14.85 -0.82 0.43
CA SER A 149 -14.47 0.41 1.12
C SER A 149 -13.61 0.10 2.36
N PRO A 150 -12.73 1.02 2.79
CA PRO A 150 -11.98 0.84 4.04
C PRO A 150 -12.87 0.64 5.28
N ASP A 151 -14.02 1.30 5.35
CA ASP A 151 -15.00 1.13 6.44
C ASP A 151 -15.56 -0.29 6.50
N ALA A 152 -15.86 -0.88 5.35
CA ALA A 152 -16.39 -2.24 5.28
C ALA A 152 -15.33 -3.26 5.72
N VAL A 153 -14.06 -3.08 5.32
CA VAL A 153 -12.94 -3.88 5.84
C VAL A 153 -12.81 -3.73 7.35
N ARG A 154 -12.81 -2.50 7.86
CA ARG A 154 -12.71 -2.22 9.29
C ARG A 154 -13.84 -2.90 10.07
N THR A 155 -15.07 -2.79 9.60
CA THR A 155 -16.26 -3.38 10.22
C THR A 155 -16.15 -4.90 10.27
N ALA A 156 -15.87 -5.53 9.13
CA ALA A 156 -15.76 -6.98 9.03
C ALA A 156 -14.62 -7.55 9.89
N LEU A 157 -13.48 -6.86 9.95
CA LEU A 157 -12.38 -7.27 10.82
C LEU A 157 -12.70 -7.06 12.30
N ASN A 158 -13.42 -6.00 12.67
CA ASN A 158 -13.80 -5.77 14.06
C ASN A 158 -14.81 -6.79 14.60
N GLU A 159 -15.68 -7.34 13.74
CA GLU A 159 -16.58 -8.44 14.13
C GLU A 159 -15.81 -9.70 14.53
N THR A 160 -14.68 -9.95 13.88
CA THR A 160 -13.83 -11.13 14.15
C THR A 160 -12.78 -10.86 15.21
N TYR A 161 -12.21 -9.65 15.23
CA TYR A 161 -11.07 -9.26 16.06
C TYR A 161 -11.39 -7.99 16.89
N PRO A 162 -12.29 -8.07 17.90
CA PRO A 162 -12.73 -6.89 18.66
C PRO A 162 -11.61 -6.14 19.38
N TRP A 163 -10.51 -6.84 19.73
CA TRP A 163 -9.36 -6.24 20.38
C TRP A 163 -8.60 -5.25 19.49
N PHE A 164 -8.81 -5.25 18.18
CA PHE A 164 -8.19 -4.24 17.29
C PHE A 164 -8.69 -2.84 17.60
N GLU A 165 -10.00 -2.65 17.77
CA GLU A 165 -10.56 -1.34 18.16
C GLU A 165 -10.11 -0.95 19.57
N GLN A 166 -10.09 -1.91 20.50
CA GLN A 166 -9.64 -1.65 21.87
C GLN A 166 -8.17 -1.20 21.90
N ALA A 167 -7.28 -1.90 21.18
CA ALA A 167 -5.88 -1.53 21.06
C ALA A 167 -5.70 -0.17 20.37
N LEU A 168 -6.53 0.15 19.36
CA LEU A 168 -6.49 1.46 18.69
C LEU A 168 -6.90 2.58 19.67
N LEU A 169 -7.98 2.38 20.44
CA LEU A 169 -8.43 3.34 21.45
C LEU A 169 -7.36 3.55 22.54
N ASN A 170 -6.72 2.47 23.00
CA ASN A 170 -5.61 2.54 23.94
C ASN A 170 -4.44 3.36 23.37
N ALA A 171 -4.08 3.10 22.11
CA ALA A 171 -3.00 3.79 21.42
C ALA A 171 -3.27 5.29 21.21
N MET A 172 -4.51 5.64 20.85
CA MET A 172 -4.98 7.01 20.70
C MET A 172 -4.96 7.75 22.05
N THR A 173 -5.47 7.11 23.11
CA THR A 173 -5.48 7.66 24.47
C THR A 173 -4.08 7.93 25.00
N ARG A 174 -3.13 7.01 24.79
CA ARG A 174 -1.71 7.20 25.14
C ARG A 174 -1.07 8.37 24.40
N SER A 175 -1.58 8.69 23.22
CA SER A 175 -1.11 9.81 22.39
C SER A 175 -1.88 11.11 22.66
N MET A 176 -2.80 11.12 23.64
CA MET A 176 -3.71 12.24 23.93
C MET A 176 -4.56 12.68 22.72
N ILE A 177 -4.91 11.72 21.86
CA ILE A 177 -5.77 11.92 20.69
C ILE A 177 -7.10 11.22 20.96
N TYR A 178 -8.22 11.92 20.77
CA TYR A 178 -9.56 11.37 20.98
C TYR A 178 -10.30 11.03 19.68
N PHE A 179 -9.89 11.64 18.58
CA PHE A 179 -10.45 11.39 17.25
C PHE A 179 -9.35 11.59 16.21
N LEU A 180 -9.37 10.76 15.16
CA LEU A 180 -8.47 10.91 14.04
C LEU A 180 -9.01 11.99 13.10
N THR A 181 -8.13 12.88 12.63
CA THR A 181 -8.48 13.93 11.66
C THR A 181 -7.66 13.79 10.39
N PRO A 182 -8.16 14.29 9.24
CA PRO A 182 -7.36 14.35 8.03
C PRO A 182 -6.08 15.19 8.16
N SER A 183 -6.06 16.14 9.11
CA SER A 183 -4.93 17.02 9.42
C SER A 183 -3.92 16.42 10.40
N LEU A 184 -4.07 15.15 10.79
CA LEU A 184 -3.16 14.52 11.75
C LEU A 184 -1.72 14.52 11.20
N SER A 185 -0.76 14.97 12.00
CA SER A 185 0.64 14.97 11.55
C SER A 185 1.15 13.53 11.39
N PRO A 186 2.00 13.25 10.37
CA PRO A 186 2.57 11.91 10.18
C PRO A 186 3.31 11.37 11.42
N GLY A 187 3.96 12.26 12.20
CA GLY A 187 4.65 11.87 13.43
C GLY A 187 3.71 11.40 14.55
N ILE A 188 2.56 12.06 14.72
CA ILE A 188 1.54 11.63 15.69
C ILE A 188 0.88 10.35 15.20
N ALA A 189 0.48 10.28 13.93
CA ALA A 189 -0.11 9.07 13.34
C ALA A 189 0.80 7.87 13.55
N GLY A 190 2.08 8.04 13.26
CA GLY A 190 3.09 7.04 13.51
C GLY A 190 3.20 6.61 14.98
N THR A 191 3.15 7.57 15.91
CA THR A 191 3.16 7.26 17.35
C THR A 191 1.97 6.41 17.75
N ILE A 192 0.76 6.71 17.24
CA ILE A 192 -0.43 5.91 17.50
C ILE A 192 -0.26 4.49 16.93
N ILE A 193 0.18 4.35 15.68
CA ILE A 193 0.36 3.03 15.06
C ILE A 193 1.42 2.21 15.82
N ARG A 194 2.49 2.84 16.29
CA ARG A 194 3.47 2.19 17.17
C ARG A 194 2.81 1.67 18.44
N ASN A 195 2.08 2.54 19.12
CA ASN A 195 1.41 2.22 20.38
C ASN A 195 0.35 1.13 20.21
N PHE A 196 -0.31 1.07 19.04
CA PHE A 196 -1.23 -0.01 18.67
C PHE A 196 -0.50 -1.35 18.55
N ILE A 197 0.59 -1.40 17.78
CA ILE A 197 1.38 -2.65 17.60
C ILE A 197 2.07 -3.08 18.91
N GLU A 198 2.44 -2.13 19.76
CA GLU A 198 3.08 -2.40 21.05
C GLU A 198 2.08 -2.55 22.20
N ASP A 199 0.78 -2.52 21.91
CA ASP A 199 -0.23 -2.76 22.93
C ASP A 199 -0.14 -4.20 23.47
N PRO A 200 -0.28 -4.42 24.79
CA PRO A 200 -0.24 -5.76 25.37
C PRO A 200 -1.30 -6.72 24.81
N GLU A 201 -2.44 -6.22 24.32
CA GLU A 201 -3.45 -7.05 23.64
C GLU A 201 -3.04 -7.46 22.23
N MET A 202 -2.13 -6.71 21.62
CA MET A 202 -1.64 -6.93 20.25
C MET A 202 -0.30 -7.67 20.21
N ARG A 203 0.52 -7.61 21.28
CA ARG A 203 1.90 -8.10 21.25
C ARG A 203 2.31 -8.82 22.51
N ALA A 204 2.90 -10.00 22.32
CA ALA A 204 3.48 -10.81 23.39
C ALA A 204 4.96 -11.13 23.10
N VAL A 205 5.76 -11.21 24.18
CA VAL A 205 7.18 -11.62 24.15
C VAL A 205 7.41 -13.05 24.64
N VAL A 206 6.34 -13.68 25.14
CA VAL A 206 6.29 -15.08 25.53
C VAL A 206 5.23 -15.74 24.66
N GLN A 207 5.43 -17.02 24.32
CA GLN A 207 4.44 -17.77 23.57
C GLN A 207 3.09 -17.72 24.30
N PRO A 208 2.03 -17.20 23.66
CA PRO A 208 0.72 -17.13 24.26
C PRO A 208 0.12 -18.53 24.39
N GLY A 209 -0.75 -18.71 25.39
CA GLY A 209 -1.35 -20.02 25.71
C GLY A 209 -2.35 -20.52 24.67
N VAL A 210 -2.82 -19.65 23.77
CA VAL A 210 -3.75 -19.96 22.68
C VAL A 210 -2.99 -19.73 21.35
N PRO A 211 -2.41 -20.77 20.74
CA PRO A 211 -1.53 -20.59 19.58
C PRO A 211 -2.24 -20.10 18.32
N ASP A 212 -3.52 -20.41 18.16
CA ASP A 212 -4.22 -20.25 16.88
C ASP A 212 -4.57 -18.79 16.53
N GLU A 213 -4.60 -17.90 17.52
CA GLU A 213 -4.91 -16.47 17.34
C GLU A 213 -3.65 -15.59 17.21
N TRP A 214 -2.47 -16.18 17.45
CA TRP A 214 -1.21 -15.44 17.57
C TRP A 214 -0.20 -15.88 16.54
N THR A 215 0.30 -14.92 15.77
CA THR A 215 1.32 -15.16 14.76
C THR A 215 2.71 -14.79 15.28
N GLN A 216 3.65 -15.73 15.23
CA GLN A 216 5.05 -15.44 15.51
C GLN A 216 5.67 -14.60 14.38
N LEU A 217 6.35 -13.52 14.75
CA LEU A 217 7.05 -12.64 13.82
C LEU A 217 8.53 -13.02 13.71
N GLY A 218 8.86 -13.68 12.59
CA GLY A 218 10.24 -14.07 12.29
C GLY A 218 10.77 -15.13 13.25
N THR A 219 12.08 -15.11 13.52
CA THR A 219 12.75 -16.10 14.40
C THR A 219 12.78 -15.69 15.87
N GLN A 220 12.29 -14.48 16.20
CA GLN A 220 12.28 -13.97 17.57
C GLN A 220 11.03 -14.45 18.31
N SER A 221 11.07 -14.47 19.65
CA SER A 221 9.91 -14.77 20.50
C SER A 221 8.92 -13.60 20.56
N ILE A 222 8.66 -12.95 19.43
CA ILE A 222 7.71 -11.84 19.31
C ILE A 222 6.48 -12.38 18.60
N TRP A 223 5.33 -12.21 19.23
CA TRP A 223 4.03 -12.65 18.74
C TRP A 223 3.14 -11.44 18.54
N GLU A 224 2.37 -11.44 17.46
CA GLU A 224 1.33 -10.46 17.16
C GLU A 224 -0.04 -11.16 17.25
N HIS A 225 -1.01 -10.58 17.95
CA HIS A 225 -2.35 -11.13 18.17
C HIS A 225 -3.21 -10.93 16.91
N SER A 226 -2.81 -11.62 15.86
CA SER A 226 -3.39 -11.54 14.54
C SER A 226 -2.94 -12.74 13.73
N GLU A 227 -3.62 -12.98 12.62
CA GLU A 227 -3.27 -13.99 11.65
C GLU A 227 -2.70 -13.36 10.37
N TRP A 228 -2.04 -14.19 9.57
CA TRP A 228 -1.73 -13.83 8.20
C TRP A 228 -3.01 -13.77 7.34
N LEU A 229 -3.11 -12.75 6.49
CA LEU A 229 -4.15 -12.63 5.47
C LEU A 229 -3.85 -13.61 4.33
N THR A 230 -4.19 -14.87 4.56
CA THR A 230 -4.20 -15.92 3.54
C THR A 230 -5.46 -15.84 2.68
N ARG A 231 -5.49 -16.55 1.55
CA ARG A 231 -6.71 -16.68 0.75
C ARG A 231 -7.89 -17.21 1.57
N LYS A 232 -7.64 -18.23 2.40
CA LYS A 232 -8.64 -18.81 3.30
C LYS A 232 -9.18 -17.78 4.29
N ASN A 233 -8.29 -17.03 4.94
CA ASN A 233 -8.68 -16.04 5.93
C ASN A 233 -9.39 -14.85 5.27
N PHE A 234 -8.95 -14.44 4.09
CA PHE A 234 -9.65 -13.46 3.27
C PHE A 234 -11.10 -13.89 2.96
N ASP A 235 -11.28 -15.11 2.45
CA ASP A 235 -12.61 -15.63 2.11
C ASP A 235 -13.50 -15.79 3.35
N THR A 236 -12.89 -16.02 4.52
CA THR A 236 -13.59 -16.18 5.80
C THR A 236 -14.05 -14.85 6.38
N TYR A 237 -13.18 -13.83 6.37
CA TYR A 237 -13.40 -12.59 7.12
C TYR A 237 -13.84 -11.41 6.27
N LEU A 238 -13.49 -11.39 4.96
CA LEU A 238 -13.66 -10.20 4.13
C LEU A 238 -14.59 -10.40 2.94
N LYS A 239 -14.94 -11.64 2.59
CA LYS A 239 -15.74 -11.94 1.38
C LYS A 239 -17.10 -11.23 1.37
N GLU A 240 -17.80 -11.23 2.50
CA GLU A 240 -19.12 -10.60 2.63
C GLU A 240 -19.05 -9.07 2.64
N ALA A 241 -17.86 -8.49 2.87
CA ALA A 241 -17.64 -7.06 2.81
C ALA A 241 -17.37 -6.55 1.38
N LEU A 242 -17.19 -7.44 0.41
CA LEU A 242 -16.86 -7.07 -0.97
C LEU A 242 -18.09 -6.56 -1.72
N TYR A 243 -17.84 -5.67 -2.68
CA TYR A 243 -18.84 -5.38 -3.71
C TYR A 243 -19.13 -6.64 -4.53
N GLU A 244 -20.37 -6.79 -5.01
CA GLU A 244 -20.73 -7.90 -5.89
C GLU A 244 -19.83 -7.90 -7.14
N TRP A 245 -19.32 -9.07 -7.51
CA TRP A 245 -18.33 -9.21 -8.60
C TRP A 245 -18.81 -8.59 -9.91
N ASP A 246 -19.99 -9.01 -10.39
CA ASP A 246 -20.58 -8.51 -11.64
C ASP A 246 -20.87 -7.00 -11.61
N SER A 247 -20.98 -6.41 -10.41
CA SER A 247 -21.23 -4.99 -10.25
C SER A 247 -19.98 -4.12 -10.21
N SER A 248 -18.80 -4.72 -10.00
CA SER A 248 -17.56 -4.01 -9.62
C SER A 248 -16.36 -4.35 -10.51
N HIS A 249 -16.54 -5.28 -11.46
CA HIS A 249 -15.50 -5.74 -12.37
C HIS A 249 -15.90 -5.54 -13.84
N TYR A 250 -14.92 -5.18 -14.66
CA TYR A 250 -15.04 -5.11 -16.11
C TYR A 250 -13.79 -5.68 -16.80
N GLU A 251 -13.98 -6.70 -17.63
CA GLU A 251 -12.93 -7.24 -18.49
C GLU A 251 -12.69 -6.28 -19.66
N ASP A 252 -11.53 -5.64 -19.66
CA ASP A 252 -11.09 -4.72 -20.71
C ASP A 252 -10.48 -5.51 -21.86
N ILE A 253 -11.26 -5.73 -22.91
CA ILE A 253 -10.80 -6.46 -24.11
C ILE A 253 -10.41 -5.45 -25.18
N PRO A 254 -9.23 -5.58 -25.81
CA PRO A 254 -8.89 -4.72 -26.94
C PRO A 254 -9.91 -4.88 -28.07
N ASN A 255 -10.22 -3.77 -28.76
CA ASN A 255 -11.16 -3.68 -29.89
C ASN A 255 -12.66 -3.65 -29.57
N ILE A 256 -13.07 -3.51 -28.29
CA ILE A 256 -14.47 -3.17 -27.99
C ILE A 256 -14.73 -1.73 -28.47
N GLN A 257 -15.87 -1.50 -29.13
CA GLN A 257 -16.30 -0.15 -29.50
C GLN A 257 -16.47 0.72 -28.25
N THR A 258 -15.91 1.94 -28.27
CA THR A 258 -15.92 2.88 -27.15
C THR A 258 -17.30 3.06 -26.52
N ASP A 259 -18.34 3.28 -27.34
CA ASP A 259 -19.70 3.53 -26.83
C ASP A 259 -20.29 2.31 -26.12
N LYS A 260 -20.00 1.11 -26.63
CA LYS A 260 -20.40 -0.15 -25.99
C LYS A 260 -19.70 -0.29 -24.65
N ARG A 261 -18.40 -0.04 -24.61
CA ARG A 261 -17.57 -0.09 -23.40
C ARG A 261 -18.07 0.88 -22.33
N ILE A 262 -18.26 2.16 -22.68
CA ILE A 262 -18.76 3.19 -21.77
C ILE A 262 -20.14 2.81 -21.23
N ARG A 263 -21.05 2.33 -22.11
CA ARG A 263 -22.38 1.87 -21.70
C ARG A 263 -22.29 0.74 -20.68
N GLU A 264 -21.47 -0.27 -20.94
CA GLU A 264 -21.29 -1.40 -20.04
C GLU A 264 -20.68 -1.01 -18.68
N LEU A 265 -19.76 -0.04 -18.67
CA LEU A 265 -19.19 0.52 -17.44
C LEU A 265 -20.24 1.30 -16.63
N ILE A 266 -21.02 2.16 -17.27
CA ILE A 266 -22.07 2.96 -16.62
C ILE A 266 -23.17 2.08 -16.01
N CYS A 267 -23.49 0.96 -16.68
CA CYS A 267 -24.49 0.00 -16.22
C CYS A 267 -24.07 -0.79 -14.96
N ARG A 268 -22.79 -0.73 -14.55
CA ARG A 268 -22.33 -1.32 -13.29
C ARG A 268 -22.98 -0.62 -12.10
N LYS A 269 -23.17 -1.34 -10.99
CA LYS A 269 -23.85 -0.79 -9.79
C LYS A 269 -22.88 -0.32 -8.71
N ALA A 270 -21.66 -0.89 -8.66
CA ALA A 270 -20.68 -0.48 -7.67
C ALA A 270 -20.20 0.96 -7.92
N PRO A 271 -19.80 1.70 -6.87
CA PRO A 271 -19.25 3.05 -7.01
C PRO A 271 -17.89 3.05 -7.73
N PHE A 272 -17.13 1.97 -7.58
CA PHE A 272 -15.81 1.79 -8.19
C PHE A 272 -15.80 0.55 -9.08
N ILE A 273 -15.12 0.65 -10.22
CA ILE A 273 -15.05 -0.44 -11.20
C ILE A 273 -13.59 -0.78 -11.46
N ALA A 274 -13.19 -2.02 -11.17
CA ALA A 274 -11.89 -2.53 -11.56
C ALA A 274 -11.90 -2.91 -13.02
N LEU A 275 -10.94 -2.35 -13.77
CA LEU A 275 -10.62 -2.82 -15.10
C LEU A 275 -9.55 -3.91 -14.97
N VAL A 276 -9.84 -5.06 -15.57
CA VAL A 276 -8.91 -6.19 -15.62
C VAL A 276 -8.66 -6.61 -17.06
N ASN A 277 -7.58 -7.35 -17.30
CA ASN A 277 -7.35 -8.00 -18.58
C ASN A 277 -8.07 -9.37 -18.65
N SER A 278 -7.89 -10.10 -19.75
CA SER A 278 -8.47 -11.44 -19.95
C SER A 278 -7.93 -12.53 -19.01
N LYS A 279 -6.93 -12.22 -18.19
CA LYS A 279 -6.41 -13.09 -17.12
C LYS A 279 -6.90 -12.66 -15.74
N GLU A 280 -7.88 -11.75 -15.67
CA GLU A 280 -8.38 -11.13 -14.45
C GLU A 280 -7.31 -10.33 -13.68
N GLU A 281 -6.20 -9.93 -14.33
CA GLU A 281 -5.16 -9.13 -13.69
C GLU A 281 -5.61 -7.68 -13.62
N PHE A 282 -5.60 -7.12 -12.41
CA PHE A 282 -5.99 -5.75 -12.14
C PHE A 282 -5.10 -4.75 -12.88
N GLN A 283 -5.72 -3.87 -13.68
CA GLN A 283 -5.04 -2.83 -14.45
C GLN A 283 -5.21 -1.45 -13.80
N ARG A 284 -6.46 -1.04 -13.53
CA ARG A 284 -6.81 0.29 -12.99
C ARG A 284 -8.19 0.28 -12.34
N LEU A 285 -8.47 1.33 -11.59
CA LEU A 285 -9.75 1.55 -10.91
C LEU A 285 -10.40 2.82 -11.46
N LEU A 286 -11.69 2.74 -11.77
CA LEU A 286 -12.50 3.87 -12.22
C LEU A 286 -13.48 4.31 -11.14
N ASP A 287 -13.68 5.62 -11.01
CA ASP A 287 -14.80 6.20 -10.29
C ASP A 287 -16.01 6.29 -11.24
N ARG A 288 -17.04 5.49 -10.96
CA ARG A 288 -18.24 5.42 -11.81
C ARG A 288 -18.99 6.75 -11.86
N GLN A 289 -19.01 7.50 -10.75
CA GLN A 289 -19.70 8.78 -10.71
C GLN A 289 -18.98 9.79 -11.60
N GLN A 290 -17.65 9.87 -11.53
CA GLN A 290 -16.88 10.74 -12.40
C GLN A 290 -17.03 10.37 -13.88
N LEU A 291 -17.09 9.06 -14.19
CA LEU A 291 -17.36 8.58 -15.54
C LEU A 291 -18.75 9.03 -16.05
N LEU A 292 -19.78 8.92 -15.20
CA LEU A 292 -21.14 9.39 -15.53
C LEU A 292 -21.17 10.89 -15.83
N GLU A 293 -20.54 11.70 -14.99
CA GLU A 293 -20.49 13.16 -15.14
C GLU A 293 -19.81 13.58 -16.46
N GLN A 294 -18.87 12.78 -16.97
CA GLN A 294 -18.16 13.05 -18.22
C GLN A 294 -18.94 12.63 -19.47
N VAL A 295 -19.82 11.64 -19.36
CA VAL A 295 -20.56 11.08 -20.51
C VAL A 295 -21.87 11.84 -20.76
N VAL A 296 -22.49 12.41 -19.71
CA VAL A 296 -23.73 13.19 -19.84
C VAL A 296 -23.63 14.34 -20.86
N PRO A 297 -22.57 15.17 -20.90
CA PRO A 297 -22.44 16.23 -21.90
C PRO A 297 -22.32 15.72 -23.34
N LEU A 298 -21.70 14.55 -23.55
CA LEU A 298 -21.53 13.97 -24.89
C LEU A 298 -22.88 13.57 -25.49
N ALA A 299 -23.73 12.95 -24.68
CA ALA A 299 -25.08 12.54 -25.10
C ALA A 299 -25.99 13.75 -25.45
N GLN A 300 -25.77 14.90 -24.83
CA GLN A 300 -26.53 16.13 -25.13
C GLN A 300 -26.12 16.76 -26.48
N ASN A 301 -24.83 16.70 -26.83
CA ASN A 301 -24.32 17.25 -28.09
C ASN A 301 -24.76 16.44 -29.32
N GLU A 302 -24.89 15.12 -29.20
CA GLU A 302 -25.41 14.24 -30.27
C GLU A 302 -26.89 14.54 -30.59
N GLN A 303 -27.72 14.76 -29.56
CA GLN A 303 -29.14 15.08 -29.78
C GLN A 303 -29.35 16.44 -30.47
N GLN A 304 -28.40 17.37 -30.31
CA GLN A 304 -28.50 18.71 -30.91
C GLN A 304 -28.05 18.75 -32.38
N THR A 305 -27.20 17.81 -32.80
CA THR A 305 -26.75 17.69 -34.20
C THR A 305 -27.80 17.02 -35.09
N ASP A 306 -28.56 16.06 -34.56
CA ASP A 306 -29.64 15.39 -35.30
C ASP A 306 -30.87 16.29 -35.56
N THR A 307 -31.05 17.38 -34.82
CA THR A 307 -32.19 18.30 -34.98
C THR A 307 -31.95 19.44 -35.96
N THR A 308 -30.73 19.59 -36.49
CA THR A 308 -30.35 20.67 -37.42
C THR A 308 -30.11 20.22 -38.87
N THR A 309 -30.42 18.96 -39.19
CA THR A 309 -30.43 18.40 -40.56
C THR A 309 -31.85 18.09 -41.03
#